data_AF-A0A959N5Y9-F1
#
_entry.id   AF-A0A959N5Y9-F1
#
_cell.length_a   1.000
_cell.length_b   1.000
_cell.length_c   1.000
_cell.angle_alpha   90.00
_cell.angle_beta   90.00
_cell.angle_gamma   90.00
#
_symmetry.space_group_name_H-M   'P 1'
#
loop_
_entity.id
_entity.type
_entity.pdbx_description
1 polymer ?
#
loop_
_entity_poly.entity_id
_entity_poly.type
_entity_poly.pdbx_seq_one_letter_code
_entity_poly.pdbx_strand_id
1 'polypeptide(L)' 'VSVRRKRQFAFIQPSTKDRIDLGLKFKNKPISGRLENSGPFGTMCSHRVQIKSVKDVDKNVVAWLKEAYEESI' A
#
# COMPACT_ATOMS: atom_id res chain seq x y z
N VAL A 1 5.67 9.51 2.86
CA VAL A 1 6.27 8.92 4.08
C VAL A 1 6.59 7.45 3.83
N SER A 2 7.85 7.04 4.03
CA SER A 2 8.29 5.65 3.82
C SER A 2 8.27 4.88 5.13
N VAL A 3 7.69 3.68 5.12
CA VAL A 3 7.62 2.79 6.29
C VAL A 3 8.46 1.55 5.99
N ARG A 4 9.39 1.26 6.90
CA ARG A 4 10.40 0.20 6.74
C ARG A 4 10.47 -0.68 7.97
N ARG A 5 10.75 -1.96 7.74
CA ARG A 5 11.22 -2.90 8.78
C ARG A 5 12.68 -3.21 8.49
N LYS A 6 12.99 -4.37 7.89
CA LYS A 6 14.30 -4.65 7.28
C LYS A 6 14.40 -4.10 5.86
N ARG A 7 13.28 -4.13 5.13
CA ARG A 7 13.10 -3.50 3.81
C ARG A 7 11.90 -2.56 3.86
N GLN A 8 11.80 -1.65 2.88
CA GLN A 8 10.60 -0.84 2.69
C GLN A 8 9.42 -1.71 2.27
N PHE A 9 8.31 -1.59 2.98
CA PHE A 9 7.12 -2.43 2.75
C PHE A 9 5.84 -1.62 2.55
N ALA A 10 5.80 -0.38 3.02
CA ALA A 10 4.70 0.54 2.77
C ALA A 10 5.19 1.96 2.48
N PHE A 11 4.39 2.70 1.72
CA PHE A 11 4.65 4.08 1.35
C PHE A 11 3.34 4.87 1.34
N ILE A 12 3.29 5.98 2.07
CA ILE A 12 2.10 6.82 2.19
C ILE A 12 2.36 8.12 1.45
N GLN A 13 1.64 8.36 0.36
CA GLN A 13 1.78 9.58 -0.44
C GLN A 13 0.45 10.33 -0.52
N PRO A 14 0.40 11.60 -0.11
CA PRO A 14 -0.69 12.49 -0.52
C PRO A 14 -0.61 12.66 -2.04
N SER A 15 -1.60 12.14 -2.76
CA SER A 15 -1.58 12.11 -4.23
C SER A 15 -2.45 13.20 -4.85
N THR A 16 -3.50 13.63 -4.15
CA THR A 16 -4.35 14.77 -4.52
C THR A 16 -4.72 15.57 -3.26
N LYS A 17 -5.52 16.62 -3.41
CA LYS A 17 -6.04 17.43 -2.29
C LYS A 17 -6.82 16.61 -1.25
N ASP A 18 -7.48 15.54 -1.69
CA ASP A 18 -8.46 14.77 -0.93
C ASP A 18 -8.13 13.26 -0.88
N ARG A 19 -6.99 12.83 -1.42
CA ARG A 19 -6.62 11.41 -1.52
C ARG A 19 -5.19 11.15 -1.10
N ILE A 20 -5.04 10.09 -0.31
CA ILE A 20 -3.78 9.48 0.03
C ILE A 20 -3.70 8.13 -0.69
N ASP A 21 -2.56 7.86 -1.31
CA ASP A 21 -2.25 6.55 -1.86
C ASP A 21 -1.32 5.80 -0.88
N LEU A 22 -1.77 4.63 -0.45
CA LEU A 22 -0.99 3.68 0.33
C LEU A 22 -0.35 2.65 -0.61
N GLY A 23 0.92 2.85 -0.93
CA GLY A 23 1.74 1.86 -1.61
C GLY A 23 2.12 0.71 -0.69
N LEU A 24 2.03 -0.52 -1.19
CA LEU A 24 2.39 -1.76 -0.47
C LEU A 24 3.33 -2.61 -1.33
N LYS A 25 4.28 -3.27 -0.68
CA LYS A 25 5.24 -4.15 -1.35
C LYS A 25 5.04 -5.60 -0.93
N PHE A 26 4.49 -6.38 -1.85
CA PHE A 26 4.36 -7.83 -1.83
C PHE A 26 5.31 -8.47 -2.84
N LYS A 27 5.67 -9.74 -2.62
CA LYS A 27 6.47 -10.57 -3.53
C LYS A 27 5.65 -11.07 -4.71
N ASN A 28 4.58 -11.83 -4.44
CA ASN A 28 3.79 -12.54 -5.47
C ASN A 28 2.28 -12.46 -5.20
N LYS A 29 1.75 -11.24 -5.02
CA LYS A 29 0.32 -11.01 -4.80
C LYS A 29 -0.34 -10.50 -6.08
N PRO A 30 -1.53 -11.01 -6.47
CA PRO A 30 -2.28 -10.46 -7.59
C PRO A 30 -2.99 -9.16 -7.19
N ILE A 31 -3.15 -8.26 -8.17
CA ILE A 31 -4.06 -7.12 -8.03
C ILE A 31 -5.49 -7.62 -7.90
N SER A 32 -6.29 -7.03 -7.01
CA SER A 32 -7.70 -7.38 -6.86
C SER A 32 -8.51 -6.26 -6.22
N GLY A 33 -9.60 -5.86 -6.89
CA GLY A 33 -10.53 -4.85 -6.40
C GLY A 33 -9.82 -3.54 -5.98
N ARG A 34 -9.77 -3.28 -4.67
CA ARG A 34 -9.14 -2.09 -4.09
C ARG A 34 -7.61 -2.13 -4.06
N LEU A 35 -7.01 -3.31 -4.21
CA LEU A 35 -5.57 -3.48 -4.28
C LEU A 35 -5.14 -3.40 -5.75
N GLU A 36 -4.83 -2.19 -6.18
CA GLU A 36 -4.48 -1.86 -7.56
C GLU A 36 -2.97 -2.05 -7.81
N ASN A 37 -2.56 -1.96 -9.08
CA ASN A 37 -1.15 -1.86 -9.44
C ASN A 37 -0.53 -0.59 -8.81
N SER A 38 0.76 -0.68 -8.46
CA SER A 38 1.63 0.38 -7.93
C SER A 38 1.42 1.80 -8.49
N GLY A 39 0.98 1.95 -9.75
CA GLY A 39 0.73 3.24 -10.37
C GLY A 39 2.00 4.10 -10.38
N PRO A 40 1.98 5.34 -9.82
CA PRO A 40 3.15 6.22 -9.85
C PRO A 40 4.31 5.73 -8.98
N PHE A 41 4.11 4.71 -8.14
CA PHE A 41 5.16 4.19 -7.27
C PHE A 41 6.19 3.30 -7.99
N GLY A 42 5.89 2.82 -9.21
CA GLY A 42 6.83 2.02 -10.00
C GLY A 42 7.40 0.83 -9.23
N THR A 43 8.72 0.67 -9.23
CA THR A 43 9.40 -0.47 -8.57
C THR A 43 9.51 -0.35 -7.04
N MET A 44 9.11 0.80 -6.47
CA MET A 44 9.19 1.03 -5.03
C MET A 44 8.16 0.20 -4.27
N CYS A 45 6.94 0.09 -4.80
CA CYS A 45 5.84 -0.70 -4.25
C CYS A 45 5.28 -1.56 -5.38
N SER A 46 4.75 -2.75 -5.08
CA SER A 46 4.12 -3.58 -6.12
C SER A 46 2.64 -3.24 -6.31
N HIS A 47 2.00 -2.72 -5.26
CA HIS A 47 0.58 -2.44 -5.22
C HIS A 47 0.30 -1.07 -4.62
N ARG A 48 -0.91 -0.56 -4.83
CA ARG A 48 -1.43 0.61 -4.12
C ARG A 48 -2.89 0.41 -3.69
N VAL A 49 -3.27 1.14 -2.65
CA VAL A 49 -4.65 1.34 -2.24
C VAL A 49 -4.91 2.83 -2.17
N GLN A 50 -5.95 3.29 -2.85
CA GLN A 50 -6.42 4.68 -2.77
C GLN A 50 -7.31 4.86 -1.53
N ILE A 51 -7.02 5.87 -0.71
CA ILE A 51 -7.73 6.21 0.54
C ILE A 51 -8.21 7.66 0.42
N LYS A 52 -9.53 7.86 0.40
CA LYS A 52 -10.17 9.18 0.32
C LYS A 52 -10.84 9.59 1.63
N SER A 53 -11.15 8.62 2.48
CA SER A 53 -11.81 8.84 3.77
C SER A 53 -11.32 7.86 4.82
N VAL A 54 -11.59 8.15 6.09
CA VAL A 54 -11.24 7.24 7.20
C VAL A 54 -11.94 5.87 7.06
N LYS A 55 -13.14 5.84 6.47
CA LYS A 55 -13.91 4.60 6.24
C LYS A 55 -13.22 3.65 5.26
N ASP A 56 -12.34 4.17 4.42
CA ASP A 56 -11.57 3.37 3.47
C ASP A 56 -10.49 2.52 4.15
N VAL A 57 -10.11 2.85 5.39
CA VAL A 57 -9.19 2.05 6.21
C VAL A 57 -9.98 0.94 6.90
N ASP A 58 -10.33 -0.07 6.11
CA ASP A 58 -11.08 -1.23 6.55
C ASP A 58 -10.16 -2.39 6.99
N LYS A 59 -10.79 -3.51 7.38
CA LYS A 59 -10.08 -4.73 7.79
C LYS A 59 -9.15 -5.28 6.69
N ASN A 60 -9.51 -5.11 5.42
CA ASN A 60 -8.69 -5.60 4.30
C ASN A 60 -7.43 -4.76 4.17
N VAL A 61 -7.53 -3.43 4.26
CA VAL A 61 -6.36 -2.54 4.22
C VAL A 61 -5.39 -2.84 5.36
N VAL A 62 -5.91 -3.05 6.58
CA VAL A 62 -5.07 -3.42 7.73
C VAL A 62 -4.42 -4.79 7.53
N ALA A 63 -5.16 -5.77 7.01
CA ALA A 63 -4.63 -7.10 6.71
C ALA A 63 -3.51 -7.05 5.66
N TRP A 64 -3.69 -6.31 4.57
CA TRP A 64 -2.66 -6.14 3.54
C TRP A 64 -1.43 -5.41 4.05
N LEU A 65 -1.60 -4.39 4.90
CA LEU A 65 -0.46 -3.71 5.53
C LEU A 65 0.33 -4.66 6.43
N LYS A 66 -0.36 -5.52 7.19
CA LYS A 66 0.25 -6.54 8.03
C LYS A 66 1.00 -7.60 7.20
N GLU A 67 0.38 -8.08 6.13
CA GLU A 67 0.99 -9.05 5.21
C GLU A 67 2.27 -8.48 4.56
N ALA A 68 2.22 -7.23 4.08
CA ALA A 68 3.41 -6.54 3.56
C ALA A 68 4.51 -6.40 4.62
N TYR A 69 4.14 -6.12 5.88
CA TYR A 69 5.08 -6.07 7.00
C TYR A 69 5.73 -7.44 7.29
N GLU A 70 4.98 -8.53 7.22
CA GLU A 70 5.48 -9.89 7.43
C GLU A 70 6.44 -10.33 6.31
N GLU A 71 6.13 -9.99 5.05
CA GLU A 71 7.00 -10.28 3.91
C GLU A 71 8.31 -9.45 3.86
N SER A 72 8.41 -8.40 4.69
CA SER A 72 9.49 -7.41 4.66
C SER A 72 10.78 -7.80 5.41
N ILE A 73 10.84 -9.02 5.93
CA ILE A 73 12.03 -9.63 6.56
C ILE A 73 13.01 -10.20 5.52
#